data_AF-A0A0H2S4Y2-F1
#
_entry.id   AF-A0A0H2S4Y2-F1
#
_cell.length_a   1.000
_cell.length_b   1.000
_cell.length_c   1.000
_cell.angle_alpha   90.00
_cell.angle_beta   90.00
_cell.angle_gamma   90.00
#
_symmetry.space_group_name_H-M   'P 1'
#
loop_
_entity.id
_entity.type
_entity.pdbx_description
1 polymer ?
#
loop_
_entity_poly.entity_id
_entity_poly.type
_entity_poly.pdbx_seq_one_letter_code
_entity_poly.pdbx_strand_id
1 'polypeptide(L)'
;MAAPRTSTQETSAVADCKPLTGREQLAHLADDITCHMWASAFFNAVSGFITEFITRNGEPPFIIPQFEYVSAALALETIVNASQQKKVTAWLLERRITEAEEGHWRKYINNDSPVPLPTRDKEDKTRAEFLAFTQHLQYKMTKKLTLLSDPQLITAP
;
A
#
# COMPACT_ATOMS: atom_id res chain seq x y z
N MET A 1 28.15 -42.72 -27.43
CA MET A 1 28.09 -43.01 -25.97
C MET A 1 28.10 -41.67 -25.24
N ALA A 2 26.95 -41.26 -24.69
CA ALA A 2 26.80 -40.04 -23.92
C ALA A 2 26.42 -40.42 -22.48
N ALA A 3 27.09 -39.83 -21.50
CA ALA A 3 26.88 -40.11 -20.08
C ALA A 3 25.48 -39.64 -19.62
N PRO A 4 24.84 -40.34 -18.66
CA PRO A 4 23.53 -39.96 -18.17
C PRO A 4 23.64 -38.73 -17.27
N ARG A 5 22.81 -37.71 -17.53
CA ARG A 5 22.65 -36.53 -16.68
C ARG A 5 21.98 -36.96 -15.37
N THR A 6 22.70 -36.86 -14.26
CA THR A 6 22.14 -36.93 -12.91
C THR A 6 21.20 -35.75 -12.70
N SER A 7 19.91 -36.05 -12.51
CA SER A 7 18.93 -35.09 -12.03
C SER A 7 19.18 -34.82 -10.55
N THR A 8 19.87 -33.73 -10.25
CA THR A 8 19.91 -33.20 -8.89
C THR A 8 18.51 -32.66 -8.59
N GLN A 9 17.74 -33.37 -7.76
CA GLN A 9 16.55 -32.81 -7.15
C GLN A 9 17.02 -31.69 -6.22
N GLU A 10 16.92 -30.44 -6.68
CA GLU A 10 16.94 -29.29 -5.78
C GLU A 10 15.66 -29.35 -4.93
N THR A 11 15.76 -30.00 -3.78
CA THR A 11 14.81 -29.79 -2.70
C THR A 11 14.94 -28.34 -2.24
N SER A 12 14.15 -27.47 -2.85
CA SER A 12 13.80 -26.16 -2.30
C SER A 12 13.21 -26.42 -0.92
N ALA A 13 14.01 -26.21 0.12
CA ALA A 13 13.52 -26.15 1.47
C ALA A 13 12.59 -24.93 1.54
N VAL A 14 11.29 -25.19 1.57
CA VAL A 14 10.30 -24.19 1.97
C VAL A 14 10.72 -23.77 3.37
N ALA A 15 11.21 -22.53 3.52
CA ALA A 15 11.53 -21.98 4.82
C ALA A 15 10.32 -22.20 5.74
N ASP A 16 10.56 -22.81 6.89
CA ASP A 16 9.56 -23.07 7.93
C ASP A 16 9.04 -21.72 8.44
N CYS A 17 8.07 -21.15 7.73
CA CYS A 17 7.52 -19.83 7.99
C CYS A 17 6.57 -19.93 9.19
N LYS A 18 7.15 -19.92 10.39
CA LYS A 18 6.38 -19.87 11.62
C LYS A 18 5.70 -18.50 11.72
N PRO A 19 4.40 -18.45 12.02
CA PRO A 19 3.72 -17.18 12.26
C PRO A 19 4.44 -16.41 13.38
N LEU A 20 4.71 -15.13 13.13
CA LEU A 20 5.17 -14.23 14.19
C LEU A 20 4.10 -14.15 15.27
N THR A 21 4.49 -14.14 16.54
CA THR A 21 3.55 -14.05 17.66
C THR A 21 4.02 -13.06 18.72
N GLY A 22 3.07 -12.54 19.50
CA GLY A 22 3.38 -11.70 20.66
C GLY A 22 4.12 -10.42 20.29
N ARG A 23 5.30 -10.23 20.90
CA ARG A 23 6.08 -8.98 20.76
C ARG A 23 6.67 -8.78 19.37
N GLU A 24 7.08 -9.85 18.70
CA GLU A 24 7.65 -9.77 17.36
C GLU A 24 6.56 -9.34 16.37
N GLN A 25 5.40 -9.99 16.42
CA GLN A 25 4.24 -9.60 15.61
C GLN A 25 3.86 -8.14 15.87
N LEU A 26 3.82 -7.71 17.14
CA LEU A 26 3.53 -6.33 17.49
C LEU A 26 4.52 -5.33 16.88
N ALA A 27 5.82 -5.62 16.91
CA ALA A 27 6.84 -4.75 16.33
C ALA A 27 6.63 -4.59 14.81
N HIS A 28 6.39 -5.68 14.10
CA HIS A 28 6.11 -5.63 12.66
C HIS A 28 4.82 -4.87 12.33
N LEU A 29 3.74 -5.10 13.08
CA LEU A 29 2.49 -4.36 12.86
C LEU A 29 2.62 -2.87 13.24
N ALA A 30 3.53 -2.53 14.16
CA ALA A 30 3.87 -1.14 14.49
C ALA A 30 4.63 -0.45 13.34
N ASP A 31 5.51 -1.17 12.65
CA ASP A 31 6.15 -0.69 11.43
C ASP A 31 5.11 -0.51 10.32
N ASP A 32 4.21 -1.48 10.11
CA ASP A 32 3.16 -1.42 9.08
C ASP A 32 2.22 -0.23 9.28
N ILE A 33 1.72 -0.01 10.50
CA ILE A 33 0.85 1.17 10.78
C ILE A 33 1.63 2.48 10.62
N THR A 34 2.93 2.50 10.92
CA THR A 34 3.77 3.69 10.70
C THR A 34 3.94 3.96 9.21
N CYS A 35 4.19 2.94 8.39
CA CYS A 35 4.21 3.03 6.94
C CYS A 35 2.87 3.58 6.41
N HIS A 36 1.75 3.08 6.93
CA HIS A 36 0.42 3.54 6.57
C HIS A 36 0.19 5.03 6.91
N MET A 37 0.63 5.47 8.08
CA MET A 37 0.58 6.89 8.49
C MET A 37 1.40 7.78 7.55
N TRP A 38 2.61 7.36 7.18
CA TRP A 38 3.43 8.08 6.20
C TRP A 38 2.78 8.11 4.83
N ALA A 39 2.18 7.00 4.40
CA ALA A 39 1.42 6.92 3.16
C ALA A 39 0.29 7.96 3.10
N SER A 40 -0.54 8.01 4.14
CA SER A 40 -1.59 9.01 4.27
C SER A 40 -1.01 10.44 4.27
N ALA A 41 0.05 10.70 5.03
CA ALA A 41 0.68 12.02 5.12
C ALA A 41 1.26 12.50 3.79
N PHE A 42 1.94 11.63 3.03
CA PHE A 42 2.48 11.98 1.72
C PHE A 42 1.38 12.27 0.70
N PHE A 43 0.27 11.52 0.75
CA PHE A 43 -0.86 11.79 -0.13
C PHE A 43 -1.52 13.13 0.23
N ASN A 44 -1.72 13.41 1.52
CA ASN A 44 -2.23 14.69 1.99
C ASN A 44 -1.33 15.87 1.60
N ALA A 45 0.00 15.70 1.62
CA ALA A 45 0.94 16.72 1.15
C ALA A 45 0.76 17.01 -0.34
N VAL A 46 0.56 15.98 -1.17
CA VAL A 46 0.26 16.15 -2.61
C VAL A 46 -1.07 16.87 -2.81
N SER A 47 -2.13 16.46 -2.10
CA SER A 47 -3.43 17.14 -2.18
C SER A 47 -3.33 18.60 -1.74
N GLY A 48 -2.58 18.90 -0.68
CA GLY A 48 -2.32 20.28 -0.25
C GLY A 48 -1.60 21.12 -1.31
N PHE A 49 -0.59 20.54 -1.98
CA PHE A 49 0.10 21.19 -3.10
C PHE A 49 -0.85 21.51 -4.26
N ILE A 50 -1.70 20.55 -4.64
CA ILE A 50 -2.68 20.73 -5.73
C ILE A 50 -3.66 21.86 -5.37
N THR A 51 -4.22 21.84 -4.16
CA THR A 51 -5.14 22.88 -3.68
C THR A 51 -4.50 24.27 -3.70
N GLU A 52 -3.25 24.38 -3.24
CA GLU A 52 -2.51 25.66 -3.25
C GLU A 52 -2.22 26.12 -4.69
N PHE A 53 -1.96 25.20 -5.61
CA PHE A 53 -1.75 25.50 -7.01
C PHE A 53 -3.03 26.02 -7.67
N ILE A 54 -4.16 25.34 -7.48
CA ILE A 54 -5.48 25.75 -8.00
C ILE A 54 -5.89 27.12 -7.42
N THR A 55 -5.73 27.32 -6.12
CA THR A 55 -6.05 28.60 -5.46
C THR A 55 -5.32 29.77 -6.10
N ARG A 56 -4.08 29.57 -6.58
CA ARG A 56 -3.27 30.63 -7.20
C ARG A 56 -3.50 30.79 -8.70
N ASN A 57 -3.82 29.71 -9.41
CA ASN A 57 -3.79 29.68 -10.87
C ASN A 57 -5.18 29.47 -11.52
N GLY A 58 -6.20 29.21 -10.71
CA GLY A 58 -7.54 28.83 -11.16
C GLY A 58 -7.69 27.32 -11.38
N GLU A 59 -8.93 26.91 -11.61
CA GLU A 59 -9.30 25.51 -11.86
C GLU A 59 -8.78 25.02 -13.22
N PRO A 60 -8.27 23.78 -13.30
CA PRO A 60 -7.88 23.19 -14.58
C PRO A 60 -9.10 22.81 -15.43
N PRO A 61 -8.94 22.67 -16.76
CA PRO A 61 -10.02 22.26 -17.66
C PRO A 61 -10.29 20.74 -17.64
N PHE A 62 -9.90 20.05 -16.57
CA PHE A 62 -10.07 18.60 -16.41
C PHE A 62 -10.35 18.25 -14.95
N ILE A 63 -10.97 17.09 -14.72
CA ILE A 63 -11.28 16.58 -13.38
C ILE A 63 -10.01 16.00 -12.78
N ILE A 64 -9.68 16.41 -11.55
CA ILE A 64 -8.57 15.84 -10.78
C ILE A 64 -9.10 14.67 -9.94
N PRO A 65 -8.61 13.44 -10.16
CA PRO A 65 -8.95 12.30 -9.32
C PRO A 65 -8.68 12.58 -7.82
N GLN A 66 -9.62 12.19 -6.97
CA GLN A 66 -9.46 12.25 -5.52
C GLN A 66 -9.23 10.83 -4.98
N PHE A 67 -8.24 10.69 -4.09
CA PHE A 67 -8.01 9.44 -3.38
C PHE A 67 -7.77 9.73 -1.90
N GLU A 68 -7.97 8.71 -1.08
CA GLU A 68 -7.60 8.71 0.33
C GLU A 68 -7.02 7.34 0.69
N TYR A 69 -6.12 7.32 1.66
CA TYR A 69 -5.75 6.07 2.31
C TYR A 69 -6.85 5.65 3.27
N VAL A 70 -7.21 4.37 3.26
CA VAL A 70 -8.16 3.81 4.23
C VAL A 70 -7.72 4.10 5.65
N SER A 71 -8.65 4.26 6.58
CA SER A 71 -8.28 4.34 8.00
C SER A 71 -7.74 2.98 8.45
N ALA A 72 -6.62 2.97 9.16
CA ALA A 72 -6.04 1.78 9.76
C ALA A 72 -5.78 1.98 11.26
N ALA A 73 -5.80 0.89 12.02
CA ALA A 73 -5.57 0.90 13.46
C ALA A 73 -4.84 -0.36 13.92
N LEU A 74 -3.99 -0.21 14.94
CA LEU A 74 -3.36 -1.33 15.63
C LEU A 74 -4.23 -1.76 16.81
N ALA A 75 -4.80 -2.96 16.74
CA ALA A 75 -5.61 -3.55 17.80
C ALA A 75 -4.78 -4.52 18.64
N LEU A 76 -4.98 -4.46 19.96
CA LEU A 76 -4.30 -5.31 20.93
C LEU A 76 -5.33 -6.05 21.79
N GLU A 77 -5.22 -7.37 21.85
CA GLU A 77 -5.93 -8.19 22.83
C GLU A 77 -4.92 -8.70 23.86
N THR A 78 -5.22 -8.49 25.14
CA THR A 78 -4.42 -9.03 26.24
C THR A 78 -5.26 -10.02 27.02
N ILE A 79 -4.91 -11.30 26.93
CA ILE A 79 -5.53 -12.39 27.70
C ILE A 79 -4.64 -12.70 28.89
N VAL A 80 -5.20 -12.67 30.10
CA VAL A 80 -4.53 -13.15 31.31
C VAL A 80 -5.08 -14.53 31.61
N ASN A 81 -4.23 -15.55 31.58
CA ASN A 81 -4.65 -16.91 31.89
C ASN A 81 -4.71 -17.15 33.42
N ALA A 82 -5.23 -18.31 33.82
CA ALA A 82 -5.35 -18.69 35.24
C ALA A 82 -4.00 -18.73 35.98
N SER A 83 -2.88 -18.88 35.25
CA SER A 83 -1.51 -18.81 35.81
C SER A 83 -0.92 -17.38 35.82
N GLN A 84 -1.76 -16.35 35.66
CA GLN A 84 -1.38 -14.93 35.58
C GLN A 84 -0.38 -14.56 34.47
N GLN A 85 -0.17 -15.45 33.50
CA GLN A 85 0.62 -15.14 32.32
C GLN A 85 -0.21 -14.30 31.35
N LYS A 86 0.38 -13.19 30.91
CA LYS A 86 -0.20 -12.30 29.91
C LYS A 86 0.17 -12.79 28.52
N LYS A 87 -0.83 -13.11 27.71
CA LYS A 87 -0.67 -13.30 26.27
C LYS A 87 -1.19 -12.05 25.56
N VAL A 88 -0.37 -11.44 24.73
CA VAL A 88 -0.74 -10.31 23.88
C VAL A 88 -0.85 -10.81 22.44
N THR A 89 -1.96 -10.52 21.79
CA THR A 89 -2.14 -10.71 20.36
C THR A 89 -2.40 -9.35 19.73
N ALA A 90 -1.80 -9.10 18.56
CA ALA A 90 -1.91 -7.83 17.86
C ALA A 90 -2.47 -8.05 16.45
N TRP A 91 -3.26 -7.09 15.96
CA TRP A 91 -3.79 -7.09 14.59
C TRP A 91 -3.73 -5.69 14.01
N LEU A 92 -3.50 -5.61 12.70
CA LEU A 92 -3.80 -4.41 11.92
C LEU A 92 -5.25 -4.52 11.44
N LEU A 93 -6.04 -3.49 11.72
CA LEU A 93 -7.42 -3.35 11.27
C LEU A 93 -7.47 -2.23 10.24
N GLU A 94 -8.20 -2.44 9.15
CA GLU A 94 -8.41 -1.43 8.11
C GLU A 94 -9.90 -1.25 7.83
N ARG A 95 -10.30 -0.07 7.35
CA ARG A 95 -11.66 0.17 6.86
C ARG A 95 -11.94 -0.80 5.72
N ARG A 96 -12.94 -1.67 5.92
CA ARG A 96 -13.43 -2.55 4.85
C ARG A 96 -14.10 -1.69 3.78
N ILE A 97 -13.61 -1.79 2.55
CA ILE A 97 -14.26 -1.25 1.35
C ILE A 97 -14.93 -2.42 0.63
N THR A 98 -16.17 -2.25 0.21
CA THR A 98 -16.89 -3.28 -0.54
C THR A 98 -16.98 -2.94 -2.03
N GLU A 99 -17.07 -3.97 -2.87
CA GLU A 99 -17.23 -3.76 -4.32
C GLU A 99 -18.56 -3.07 -4.67
N ALA A 100 -19.56 -3.20 -3.81
CA ALA A 100 -20.83 -2.50 -3.99
C ALA A 100 -20.70 -0.98 -3.80
N GLU A 101 -19.74 -0.53 -2.99
CA GLU A 101 -19.49 0.90 -2.72
C GLU A 101 -18.53 1.48 -3.75
N GLU A 102 -17.45 0.76 -4.05
CA GLU A 102 -16.28 1.30 -4.75
C GLU A 102 -15.79 0.36 -5.85
N GLY A 103 -16.63 -0.49 -6.42
CA GLY A 103 -16.23 -1.35 -7.56
C GLY A 103 -15.12 -2.35 -7.24
N HIS A 104 -14.52 -2.92 -8.28
CA HIS A 104 -13.51 -3.97 -8.10
C HIS A 104 -12.16 -3.41 -7.62
N TRP A 105 -11.45 -4.21 -6.83
CA TRP A 105 -10.06 -3.94 -6.49
C TRP A 105 -9.17 -3.89 -7.74
N ARG A 106 -8.31 -2.89 -7.83
CA ARG A 106 -7.41 -2.64 -8.97
C ARG A 106 -6.04 -2.16 -8.49
N LYS A 107 -5.03 -2.57 -9.24
CA LYS A 107 -3.67 -2.07 -9.12
C LYS A 107 -3.36 -1.22 -10.34
N TYR A 108 -2.86 -0.01 -10.12
CA TYR A 108 -2.59 0.96 -11.20
C TYR A 108 -1.10 1.13 -11.48
N ILE A 109 -0.23 0.90 -10.50
CA ILE A 109 1.22 1.03 -10.61
C ILE A 109 1.86 -0.12 -9.81
N ASN A 110 2.95 -0.68 -10.32
CA ASN A 110 3.70 -1.70 -9.61
C ASN A 110 4.76 -1.09 -8.68
N ASN A 111 5.21 -1.87 -7.70
CA ASN A 111 6.31 -1.52 -6.82
C ASN A 111 7.66 -1.43 -7.54
N ASP A 112 7.83 -2.11 -8.67
CA ASP A 112 9.08 -2.19 -9.43
C ASP A 112 9.20 -1.18 -10.58
N SER A 113 8.12 -0.45 -10.88
CA SER A 113 8.05 0.45 -12.02
C SER A 113 7.14 1.65 -11.75
N PRO A 114 7.60 2.88 -12.01
CA PRO A 114 6.75 4.09 -11.93
C PRO A 114 5.81 4.23 -13.15
N VAL A 115 5.89 3.31 -14.12
CA VAL A 115 5.05 3.34 -15.31
C VAL A 115 3.68 2.74 -14.97
N PRO A 116 2.57 3.45 -15.22
CA PRO A 116 1.25 2.90 -14.96
C PRO A 116 0.98 1.61 -15.75
N LEU A 117 0.22 0.72 -15.14
CA LEU A 117 -0.22 -0.52 -15.77
C LEU A 117 -1.15 -0.21 -16.95
N PRO A 118 -1.03 -0.94 -18.08
CA PRO A 118 -1.89 -0.73 -19.23
C PRO A 118 -3.36 -1.01 -18.88
N THR A 119 -4.24 -0.07 -19.22
CA THR A 119 -5.70 -0.20 -19.11
C THR A 119 -6.37 0.27 -20.39
N ARG A 120 -7.56 -0.29 -20.68
CA ARG A 120 -8.40 0.10 -21.82
C ARG A 120 -9.39 1.19 -21.47
N ASP A 121 -9.68 1.37 -20.18
CA ASP A 121 -10.63 2.35 -19.71
C ASP A 121 -9.95 3.72 -19.53
N LYS A 122 -10.66 4.79 -19.94
CA LYS A 122 -10.11 6.15 -19.95
C LYS A 122 -10.03 6.73 -18.52
N GLU A 123 -10.97 6.40 -17.67
CA GLU A 123 -10.98 6.87 -16.28
C GLU A 123 -9.87 6.18 -15.49
N ASP A 124 -9.74 4.86 -15.64
CA ASP A 124 -8.63 4.09 -15.08
C ASP A 124 -7.28 4.64 -15.53
N LYS A 125 -7.15 4.99 -16.81
CA LYS A 125 -5.92 5.60 -17.33
C LYS A 125 -5.64 6.94 -16.63
N THR A 126 -6.66 7.78 -16.46
CA THR A 126 -6.55 9.07 -15.77
C THR A 126 -6.15 8.88 -14.29
N ARG A 127 -6.73 7.88 -13.61
CA ARG A 127 -6.37 7.49 -12.23
C ARG A 127 -4.92 7.02 -12.16
N ALA A 128 -4.49 6.17 -13.08
CA ALA A 128 -3.12 5.67 -13.18
C ALA A 128 -2.10 6.80 -13.40
N GLU A 129 -2.37 7.71 -14.34
CA GLU A 129 -1.53 8.86 -14.63
C GLU A 129 -1.46 9.83 -13.43
N PHE A 130 -2.59 10.05 -12.75
CA PHE A 130 -2.61 10.84 -11.53
C PHE A 130 -1.75 10.23 -10.42
N LEU A 131 -1.83 8.92 -10.20
CA LEU A 131 -1.01 8.23 -9.21
C LEU A 131 0.49 8.28 -9.56
N ALA A 132 0.85 8.21 -10.83
CA ALA A 132 2.25 8.37 -11.25
C ALA A 132 2.72 9.82 -11.03
N PHE A 133 1.84 10.80 -11.27
CA PHE A 133 2.09 12.19 -10.91
C PHE A 133 2.31 12.37 -9.41
N THR A 134 1.50 11.74 -8.54
CA THR A 134 1.67 11.87 -7.08
C THR A 134 3.00 11.27 -6.63
N GLN A 135 3.40 10.11 -7.15
CA GLN A 135 4.71 9.50 -6.88
C GLN A 135 5.86 10.43 -7.26
N HIS A 136 5.79 11.03 -8.45
CA HIS A 136 6.81 11.97 -8.92
C HIS A 136 6.89 13.22 -8.06
N LEU A 137 5.73 13.77 -7.67
CA LEU A 137 5.68 14.95 -6.81
C LEU A 137 6.23 14.63 -5.41
N GLN A 138 5.85 13.50 -4.81
CA GLN A 138 6.40 13.03 -3.54
C GLN A 138 7.92 12.92 -3.61
N TYR A 139 8.46 12.29 -4.64
CA TYR A 139 9.92 12.17 -4.84
C TYR A 139 10.61 13.54 -4.92
N LYS A 140 9.97 14.55 -5.51
CA LYS A 140 10.48 15.92 -5.50
C LYS A 140 10.40 16.57 -4.13
N MET A 141 9.25 16.47 -3.46
CA MET A 141 8.99 17.05 -2.14
C MET A 141 9.96 16.51 -1.08
N THR A 142 10.28 15.22 -1.15
CA THR A 142 11.21 14.56 -0.24
C THR A 142 12.68 14.77 -0.61
N LYS A 143 12.97 15.63 -1.60
CA LYS A 143 14.33 15.84 -2.13
C LYS A 143 14.98 14.52 -2.55
N LYS A 144 14.20 13.63 -3.18
CA LYS A 144 14.62 12.33 -3.71
C LYS A 144 14.93 11.26 -2.66
N LEU A 145 14.52 11.45 -1.41
CA LEU A 145 14.79 10.49 -0.34
C LEU A 145 13.81 9.32 -0.34
N THR A 146 12.54 9.56 -0.67
CA THR A 146 11.50 8.54 -0.62
C THR A 146 10.26 8.93 -1.44
N LEU A 147 9.42 7.94 -1.76
CA LEU A 147 8.10 8.09 -2.38
C LEU A 147 7.24 6.88 -1.98
N LEU A 148 5.92 6.96 -2.20
CA LEU A 148 5.04 5.82 -2.05
C LEU A 148 5.00 4.98 -3.32
N SER A 149 5.60 3.79 -3.27
CA SER A 149 5.45 2.78 -4.31
C SER A 149 4.22 1.92 -4.04
N ASP A 150 3.65 1.34 -5.09
CA ASP A 150 2.58 0.34 -5.00
C ASP A 150 1.20 0.79 -4.49
N PRO A 151 0.61 1.87 -5.00
CA PRO A 151 -0.78 2.20 -4.68
C PRO A 151 -1.72 1.09 -5.17
N GLN A 152 -2.42 0.45 -4.24
CA GLN A 152 -3.47 -0.53 -4.48
C GLN A 152 -4.80 0.05 -4.00
N LEU A 153 -5.84 -0.01 -4.83
CA LEU A 153 -7.04 0.80 -4.64
C LEU A 153 -8.29 0.00 -4.99
N ILE A 154 -9.41 0.43 -4.43
CA ILE A 154 -10.75 0.01 -4.83
C ILE A 154 -11.41 1.27 -5.37
N THR A 155 -11.93 1.24 -6.60
CA THR A 155 -12.44 2.43 -7.31
C THR A 155 -13.75 2.12 -8.00
N ALA A 156 -14.79 2.91 -7.68
CA ALA A 156 -16.08 2.81 -8.35
C ALA A 156 -15.90 2.87 -9.88
N PRO A 157 -16.67 2.07 -10.64
CA PRO A 157 -16.60 2.05 -12.09
C PRO A 157 -16.96 3.39 -12.72
#